data_AF-A0A935KC23-F1
#
_entry.id   AF-A0A935KC23-F1
#
_cell.length_a   1.000
_cell.length_b   1.000
_cell.length_c   1.000
_cell.angle_alpha   90.00
_cell.angle_beta   90.00
_cell.angle_gamma   90.00
#
_symmetry.space_group_name_H-M   'P 1'
#
loop_
_entity.id
_entity.type
_entity.pdbx_description
1 polymer ?
#
loop_
_entity_poly.entity_id
_entity_poly.type
_entity_poly.pdbx_seq_one_letter_code
_entity_poly.pdbx_strand_id
1 'polypeptide(L)' 'MKMFFNNSKLQHPFLITISLLIVISFAFIPSRPDEGMFPLSDIKNINLNEKGLKISVDEVYNPDGVSLS' A
#
# COMPACT_ATOMS: atom_id res chain seq x y z
N MET A 1 -20.67 -12.07 -38.12
CA MET A 1 -22.03 -12.16 -37.55
C MET A 1 -22.01 -11.47 -36.19
N LYS A 2 -22.56 -10.26 -36.08
CA LYS A 2 -22.62 -9.52 -34.80
C LYS A 2 -23.61 -10.24 -33.90
N MET A 3 -23.13 -10.99 -32.92
CA MET A 3 -24.00 -11.62 -31.94
C MET A 3 -24.34 -10.57 -30.89
N PHE A 4 -25.51 -9.95 -31.08
CA PHE A 4 -26.13 -9.03 -30.14
C PHE A 4 -26.40 -9.75 -28.82
N PHE A 5 -25.54 -9.55 -27.82
CA PHE A 5 -25.91 -9.77 -26.43
C PHE A 5 -26.68 -8.54 -25.94
N ASN A 6 -27.97 -8.49 -26.25
CA ASN A 6 -28.90 -7.55 -25.63
C ASN A 6 -29.83 -8.29 -24.68
N ASN A 7 -29.30 -8.65 -23.50
CA ASN A 7 -30.08 -9.17 -22.38
C ASN A 7 -29.87 -8.24 -21.18
N SER A 8 -30.52 -7.08 -21.19
CA SER A 8 -30.36 -6.03 -20.18
C SER A 8 -30.53 -6.55 -18.75
N LYS A 9 -31.43 -7.53 -18.53
CA LYS A 9 -31.66 -8.12 -17.20
C LYS A 9 -30.55 -9.04 -16.68
N LEU A 10 -29.75 -9.66 -17.56
CA LEU A 10 -28.66 -10.55 -17.16
C LEU A 10 -27.38 -9.78 -16.82
N GLN A 11 -27.27 -8.52 -17.27
CA GLN A 11 -26.13 -7.65 -16.99
C GLN A 11 -26.16 -7.10 -15.56
N HIS A 12 -27.33 -6.75 -15.04
CA HIS A 12 -27.46 -6.18 -13.69
C HIS A 12 -26.93 -7.08 -12.56
N PRO A 13 -27.28 -8.37 -12.44
CA PRO A 13 -26.78 -9.21 -11.35
C PRO A 13 -25.26 -9.44 -11.46
N PHE A 14 -24.74 -9.61 -12.68
CA PHE A 14 -23.30 -9.79 -12.90
C PHE A 14 -22.48 -8.54 -12.52
N LEU A 15 -22.95 -7.36 -12.90
CA LEU A 15 -22.32 -6.09 -12.52
C LEU A 15 -22.37 -5.85 -11.01
N ILE A 16 -23.47 -6.23 -10.35
CA ILE A 16 -23.60 -6.15 -8.89
C ILE A 16 -22.59 -7.09 -8.22
N THR A 17 -22.45 -8.33 -8.69
CA THR A 17 -21.46 -9.28 -8.15
C THR A 17 -20.03 -8.77 -8.33
N ILE A 18 -19.68 -8.21 -9.49
CA ILE A 18 -18.36 -7.60 -9.71
C ILE A 18 -18.13 -6.42 -8.77
N SER A 19 -19.11 -5.52 -8.65
CA SER A 19 -19.02 -4.37 -7.75
C SER A 19 -18.83 -4.81 -6.30
N LEU A 20 -19.52 -5.87 -5.87
CA LEU A 20 -19.40 -6.41 -4.52
C LEU A 20 -18.01 -7.02 -4.29
N LEU A 21 -17.47 -7.76 -5.26
CA LEU A 21 -16.12 -8.32 -5.19
C LEU A 21 -15.05 -7.23 -5.10
N ILE A 22 -15.22 -6.15 -5.85
CA ILE A 22 -14.32 -4.98 -5.77
C ILE A 22 -14.37 -4.38 -4.36
N VAL A 23 -15.55 -4.11 -3.81
CA VAL A 23 -15.69 -3.56 -2.45
C VAL A 23 -15.05 -4.48 -1.40
N ILE A 24 -15.28 -5.79 -1.48
CA ILE A 24 -14.68 -6.77 -0.57
C ILE A 24 -13.16 -6.79 -0.70
N SER A 25 -12.59 -6.60 -1.90
CA SER A 25 -11.13 -6.58 -2.09
C SER A 25 -10.44 -5.43 -1.32
N PHE A 26 -11.09 -4.27 -1.20
CA PHE A 26 -10.57 -3.15 -0.42
C PHE A 26 -10.64 -3.38 1.09
N ALA A 27 -11.49 -4.30 1.57
CA ALA A 27 -11.58 -4.65 2.99
C ALA A 27 -10.36 -5.45 3.51
N PHE A 28 -9.53 -5.98 2.61
CA PHE A 28 -8.33 -6.75 2.93
C PHE A 28 -7.02 -5.98 2.72
N ILE A 29 -7.07 -4.66 2.56
CA ILE A 29 -5.83 -3.86 2.53
C ILE A 29 -5.19 -3.93 3.91
N PRO A 30 -4.01 -4.56 4.06
CA PRO A 30 -3.35 -4.65 5.36
C PRO A 30 -2.97 -3.24 5.83
N SER A 31 -3.22 -2.94 7.11
CA SER A 31 -2.68 -1.73 7.72
C SER A 31 -1.16 -1.82 7.70
N ARG A 32 -0.48 -0.76 7.25
CA ARG A 32 0.98 -0.66 7.40
C ARG A 32 1.26 -0.55 8.90
N PRO A 33 2.03 -1.48 9.50
CA PRO A 33 2.35 -1.40 10.92
C PRO A 33 3.28 -0.19 11.15
N ASP A 34 2.92 0.64 12.13
CA ASP A 34 3.73 1.80 12.55
C ASP A 34 5.00 1.39 13.33
N GLU A 35 5.05 0.14 13.80
CA GLU A 35 6.09 -0.41 14.65
C GLU A 35 6.74 -1.65 14.01
N GLY A 36 8.02 -1.89 14.31
CA GLY A 36 8.75 -3.06 13.83
C GLY A 36 10.26 -2.86 13.83
N MET A 37 10.99 -3.91 13.45
CA MET A 37 12.42 -3.84 13.16
C MET A 37 12.62 -3.67 11.66
N PHE A 38 13.05 -2.48 11.26
CA PHE A 38 13.36 -2.18 9.87
C PHE A 38 14.85 -2.41 9.62
N PRO A 39 15.24 -3.00 8.46
CA PRO A 39 16.64 -3.02 8.07
C PRO A 39 17.12 -1.58 7.85
N LEU A 40 18.41 -1.32 8.11
CA LEU A 40 19.00 0.02 7.94
C LEU A 40 18.83 0.56 6.52
N SER A 41 18.84 -0.31 5.51
CA SER A 41 18.57 0.06 4.12
C SER A 41 17.18 0.66 3.89
N ASP A 42 16.19 0.26 4.69
CA ASP A 42 14.78 0.66 4.50
C ASP A 42 14.40 1.83 5.41
N ILE A 43 15.31 2.32 6.25
CA ILE A 43 15.05 3.41 7.19
C ILE A 43 14.67 4.73 6.47
N LYS A 44 15.06 4.88 5.21
CA LYS A 44 14.68 6.00 4.32
C LYS A 44 13.20 5.94 3.88
N ASN A 45 12.57 4.76 3.97
CA ASN A 45 11.18 4.55 3.57
C ASN A 45 10.18 4.79 4.71
N ILE A 46 10.66 5.11 5.93
CA ILE A 46 9.84 5.40 7.10
C ILE A 46 10.08 6.83 7.57
N ASN A 47 9.01 7.52 7.99
CA ASN A 47 9.13 8.91 8.45
C ASN A 47 9.44 8.96 9.95
N LEU A 48 10.70 8.75 10.31
CA LEU A 48 11.14 8.82 11.71
C LEU A 48 11.05 10.25 12.28
N ASN A 49 11.19 11.27 11.43
CA ASN A 49 11.09 12.66 11.85
C ASN A 49 9.67 12.99 12.33
N GLU A 50 8.62 12.48 11.67
CA GLU A 50 7.23 12.58 12.15
C GLU A 50 7.01 11.91 13.51
N LYS A 51 7.81 10.88 13.84
CA LYS A 51 7.75 10.17 15.13
C LYS A 51 8.69 10.77 16.19
N GLY A 52 9.31 11.92 15.93
CA GLY A 52 10.10 12.69 16.90
C GLY A 52 11.63 12.57 16.77
N LEU A 53 12.13 11.90 15.74
CA LEU A 53 13.57 11.89 15.44
C LEU A 53 14.01 13.30 14.99
N LYS A 54 15.00 13.87 15.68
CA LYS A 54 15.46 15.25 15.46
C LYS A 54 16.65 15.37 14.51
N ILE A 55 17.27 14.26 14.16
CA ILE A 55 18.39 14.19 13.22
C ILE A 55 17.90 13.72 11.85
N SER A 56 18.69 13.97 10.81
CA SER A 56 18.39 13.45 9.48
C SER A 56 18.52 11.92 9.45
N VAL A 57 17.78 11.27 8.55
CA VAL A 57 17.85 9.81 8.37
C VAL A 57 19.26 9.38 7.92
N ASP A 58 19.97 10.22 7.16
CA ASP A 58 21.35 9.95 6.72
C ASP A 58 22.35 10.01 7.89
N GLU A 59 22.11 10.82 8.93
CA GLU A 59 22.92 10.78 10.15
C GLU A 59 22.73 9.46 10.92
N VAL A 60 21.57 8.81 10.78
CA VAL A 60 21.31 7.48 11.35
C VAL A 60 22.03 6.40 10.55
N TYR A 61 21.88 6.39 9.23
CA TYR A 61 22.52 5.42 8.34
C TYR A 61 22.87 6.04 6.97
N ASN A 62 24.16 6.01 6.65
CA ASN A 62 24.68 6.40 5.34
C ASN A 62 25.75 5.40 4.89
N PRO A 63 25.50 4.56 3.86
CA PRO A 63 26.49 3.59 3.39
C PRO A 63 27.73 4.24 2.76
N ASP A 64 27.65 5.51 2.33
CA ASP A 64 28.70 6.24 1.62
C ASP A 64 29.43 7.25 2.52
N GLY A 65 29.18 7.23 3.83
CA GLY A 65 29.71 8.24 4.75
C GLY A 65 29.67 7.83 6.22
N VAL A 66 29.95 8.80 7.10
CA VAL A 66 29.88 8.59 8.55
C VAL A 66 28.42 8.68 9.00
N SER A 67 27.98 7.70 9.79
CA SER A 67 26.66 7.65 10.43
C SER A 67 26.75 7.00 11.82
N LEU A 68 25.63 6.97 12.56
CA LEU A 68 25.57 6.43 13.92
C LEU A 68 25.61 4.90 14.03
N SER A 69 25.21 4.18 12.97
CA SER A 69 25.15 2.71 12.92
C SER A 69 26.50 2.04 12.66
#